data_AF-A0A837ISP6-F1
#
_entry.id   AF-A0A837ISP6-F1
#
_cell.length_a   1.000
_cell.length_b   1.000
_cell.length_c   1.000
_cell.angle_alpha   90.00
_cell.angle_beta   90.00
_cell.angle_gamma   90.00
#
_symmetry.space_group_name_H-M   'P 1'
#
loop_
_entity.id
_entity.type
_entity.pdbx_description
1 polymer ?
#
loop_
_entity_poly.entity_id
_entity_poly.type
_entity_poly.pdbx_seq_one_letter_code
_entity_poly.pdbx_strand_id
1 'polypeptide(L)'
;MFYCQRCGRQIADDELRCHFCGIVQEREGTSIETKPCKKCKKAIPVNANYCPYCGLDQATLFYDEMSFDDSKDDQKEIRDERENEDDSLEDPLQTLESFEINDPSDVEKFLQKIEEERDKIREANAKKYHIAKNESKKPGLIVSTKLMLKDWLTVDKRMGTGDFWWGYLGMYLLTIIVSVIMGAVLAGIYMYYPKMVGTAFDVMFTVWMIFFFITTITAFIRRFHDSELPMFMIVFRFIPVAGELFCLFFAMRPQMISNGRYTFESKSKRKKRTK
;
A
#
# COMPACT_ATOMS: atom_id res chain seq x y z
N MET A 1 3.22 46.91 16.41
CA MET A 1 3.66 46.16 15.20
C MET A 1 2.71 45.01 14.96
N PHE A 2 2.38 44.72 13.69
CA PHE A 2 1.48 43.63 13.29
C PHE A 2 2.19 42.61 12.39
N TYR A 3 1.59 41.43 12.26
CA TYR A 3 2.01 40.39 11.32
C TYR A 3 1.05 40.33 10.13
N CYS A 4 1.58 40.10 8.94
CA CYS A 4 0.78 39.91 7.75
C CYS A 4 -0.01 38.59 7.82
N GLN A 5 -1.32 38.66 7.59
CA GLN A 5 -2.28 37.55 7.66
C GLN A 5 -1.97 36.40 6.69
N ARG A 6 -1.25 36.67 5.60
CA ARG A 6 -0.93 35.67 4.56
C ARG A 6 0.49 35.10 4.63
N CYS A 7 1.51 35.94 4.82
CA CYS A 7 2.92 35.52 4.77
C CYS A 7 3.64 35.55 6.13
N GLY A 8 2.99 36.00 7.20
CA GLY A 8 3.55 35.98 8.56
C GLY A 8 4.70 36.98 8.81
N ARG A 9 5.04 37.86 7.86
CA ARG A 9 6.08 38.89 8.06
C ARG A 9 5.53 40.09 8.82
N GLN A 10 6.41 40.74 9.60
CA GLN A 10 6.07 41.95 10.36
C GLN A 10 5.85 43.14 9.42
N ILE A 11 4.85 43.95 9.76
CA ILE A 11 4.45 45.18 9.08
C ILE A 11 4.27 46.30 10.11
N ALA A 12 4.41 47.55 9.66
CA ALA A 12 4.20 48.71 10.53
C ALA A 12 2.73 48.89 10.93
N ASP A 13 2.49 49.63 12.00
CA ASP A 13 1.16 49.80 12.59
C ASP A 13 0.20 50.65 11.75
N ASP A 14 0.72 51.47 10.86
CA ASP A 14 -0.01 52.31 9.90
C ASP A 14 -0.16 51.67 8.50
N GLU A 15 0.60 50.60 8.23
CA GLU A 15 0.61 49.95 6.92
C GLU A 15 -0.51 48.91 6.78
N LEU A 16 -1.47 49.23 5.91
CA LEU A 16 -2.53 48.29 5.51
C LEU A 16 -2.09 47.34 4.41
N ARG A 17 -1.10 47.68 3.57
CA ARG A 17 -0.61 46.82 2.49
C ARG A 17 0.75 46.25 2.86
N CYS A 18 0.89 44.93 2.78
CA CYS A 18 2.17 44.27 3.03
C CYS A 18 3.12 44.49 1.85
N HIS A 19 4.30 45.07 2.10
CA HIS A 19 5.36 45.24 1.08
C HIS A 19 5.92 43.93 0.53
N PHE A 20 5.84 42.84 1.31
CA PHE A 20 6.45 41.56 0.92
C PHE A 20 5.54 40.70 0.04
N CYS A 21 4.24 40.63 0.35
CA CYS A 21 3.29 39.79 -0.40
C CYS A 21 2.20 40.57 -1.13
N GLY A 22 2.21 41.91 -1.02
CA GLY A 22 1.31 42.81 -1.73
C GLY A 22 -0.13 42.84 -1.20
N ILE A 23 -0.48 42.01 -0.21
CA ILE A 23 -1.88 41.89 0.25
C ILE A 23 -2.28 42.98 1.23
N VAL A 24 -3.51 43.47 1.07
CA VAL A 24 -4.13 44.42 1.99
C VAL A 24 -4.66 43.64 3.19
N GLN A 25 -4.33 44.11 4.39
CA GLN A 25 -4.71 43.51 5.66
C GLN A 25 -6.10 43.98 6.07
N GLU A 26 -6.93 43.05 6.48
CA GLU A 26 -8.25 43.34 7.05
C GLU A 26 -8.09 43.65 8.54
N ARG A 27 -8.44 44.86 8.97
CA ARG A 27 -8.38 45.32 10.37
C ARG A 27 -9.78 45.71 10.87
N GLU A 28 -9.93 45.80 12.20
CA GLU A 28 -11.23 46.01 12.88
C GLU A 28 -12.07 47.14 12.25
N GLY A 29 -13.35 46.85 11.96
CA GLY A 29 -14.31 47.82 11.40
C GLY A 29 -14.97 47.38 10.08
N THR A 30 -14.47 46.33 9.44
CA THR A 30 -15.12 45.69 8.29
C THR A 30 -16.03 44.54 8.78
N SER A 31 -17.23 44.39 8.22
CA SER A 31 -18.22 43.36 8.55
C SER A 31 -17.75 41.95 8.15
N ILE A 32 -16.71 41.45 8.81
CA ILE A 32 -16.01 40.21 8.44
C ILE A 32 -16.12 39.24 9.61
N GLU A 33 -16.45 38.00 9.28
CA GLU A 33 -16.47 36.90 10.24
C GLU A 33 -15.08 36.67 10.83
N THR A 34 -15.02 36.52 12.16
CA THR A 34 -13.77 36.35 12.90
C THR A 34 -13.70 34.98 13.57
N LYS A 35 -12.50 34.39 13.63
CA LYS A 35 -12.16 33.20 14.43
C LYS A 35 -11.18 33.57 15.55
N PRO A 36 -11.16 32.85 16.69
CA PRO A 36 -10.15 33.06 17.72
C PRO A 36 -8.80 32.47 17.30
N CYS A 37 -7.70 33.17 17.57
CA CYS A 37 -6.35 32.65 17.37
C CYS A 37 -6.05 31.48 18.32
N LYS A 38 -5.45 30.40 17.81
CA LYS A 38 -5.10 29.20 18.59
C LYS A 38 -4.15 29.48 19.77
N LYS A 39 -3.23 30.45 19.64
CA LYS A 39 -2.24 30.81 20.68
C LYS A 39 -2.66 31.97 21.59
N CYS A 40 -2.98 33.13 21.01
CA CYS A 40 -3.27 34.33 21.81
C CYS A 40 -4.76 34.60 22.02
N LYS A 41 -5.66 33.77 21.48
CA LYS A 41 -7.12 33.84 21.60
C LYS A 41 -7.79 35.14 21.13
N LYS A 42 -7.03 36.11 20.61
CA LYS A 42 -7.57 37.32 19.95
C LYS A 42 -8.38 36.95 18.71
N ALA A 43 -9.42 37.72 18.42
CA ALA A 43 -10.23 37.59 17.23
C ALA A 43 -9.42 37.98 15.98
N ILE A 44 -9.35 37.08 15.00
CA ILE A 44 -8.65 37.26 13.73
C ILE A 44 -9.60 36.94 12.58
N PRO A 45 -9.40 37.47 11.36
CA PRO A 45 -10.22 37.13 10.21
C PRO A 45 -10.22 35.61 9.93
N VAL A 46 -11.36 35.04 9.53
CA VAL A 46 -11.48 33.59 9.25
C VAL A 46 -10.47 33.16 8.17
N ASN A 47 -10.22 34.01 7.18
CA ASN A 47 -9.27 33.75 6.09
C ASN A 47 -7.78 34.00 6.44
N ALA A 48 -7.46 34.39 7.67
CA ALA A 48 -6.07 34.59 8.07
C ALA A 48 -5.35 33.24 8.28
N ASN A 49 -4.23 33.05 7.58
CA ASN A 49 -3.31 31.93 7.79
C ASN A 49 -2.43 32.17 9.01
N TYR A 50 -1.97 33.42 9.19
CA TYR A 50 -1.17 33.85 10.34
C TYR A 50 -1.94 34.81 11.22
N CYS A 51 -1.75 34.71 12.53
CA CYS A 51 -2.33 35.65 13.48
C CYS A 51 -1.66 37.03 13.38
N PRO A 52 -2.40 38.14 13.14
CA PRO A 52 -1.84 39.49 13.05
C PRO A 52 -1.16 39.98 14.33
N TYR A 53 -1.55 39.43 15.48
CA TYR A 53 -1.10 39.90 16.79
C TYR A 53 0.10 39.12 17.32
N CYS A 54 0.16 37.81 17.05
CA CYS A 54 1.18 36.93 17.62
C CYS A 54 2.04 36.21 16.58
N GLY A 55 1.77 36.39 15.28
CA GLY A 55 2.54 35.80 14.18
C GLY A 55 2.40 34.28 14.00
N LEU A 56 1.55 33.63 14.79
CA LEU A 56 1.42 32.17 14.75
C LEU A 56 0.64 31.70 13.50
N ASP A 57 1.19 30.71 12.80
CA ASP A 57 0.49 29.94 11.78
C ASP A 57 -0.70 29.17 12.38
N GLN A 58 -1.90 29.38 11.83
CA GLN A 58 -3.13 28.77 12.32
C GLN A 58 -3.40 27.38 11.70
N ALA A 59 -2.63 26.96 10.68
CA ALA A 59 -2.82 25.69 9.98
C ALA A 59 -2.12 24.49 10.66
N THR A 60 -1.06 24.70 11.44
CA THR A 60 -0.10 23.65 11.83
C THR A 60 -0.43 22.82 13.09
N LEU A 61 -1.56 23.04 13.77
CA LEU A 61 -1.90 22.31 15.02
C LEU A 61 -2.81 21.07 14.82
N PHE A 62 -2.98 20.54 13.61
CA PHE A 62 -3.86 19.39 13.38
C PHE A 62 -3.25 18.00 13.69
N TYR A 63 -2.02 17.92 14.21
CA TYR A 63 -1.39 16.63 14.57
C TYR A 63 -1.32 16.33 16.08
N ASP A 64 -1.43 17.31 16.96
CA ASP A 64 -1.19 17.10 18.41
C ASP A 64 -2.46 16.96 19.28
N GLU A 65 -3.65 17.29 18.80
CA GLU A 65 -4.86 17.32 19.65
C GLU A 65 -5.84 16.14 19.46
N MET A 66 -5.48 15.09 18.71
CA MET A 66 -6.29 13.85 18.65
C MET A 66 -5.82 12.75 19.63
N SER A 67 -5.13 13.13 20.72
CA SER A 67 -4.83 12.21 21.82
C SER A 67 -5.83 12.35 22.98
N PHE A 68 -6.73 11.36 23.07
CA PHE A 68 -7.37 10.78 24.25
C PHE A 68 -8.51 11.51 24.99
N ASP A 69 -9.69 10.86 25.01
CA ASP A 69 -10.40 10.58 26.26
C ASP A 69 -10.63 9.05 26.40
N ASP A 70 -10.37 8.56 27.59
CA ASP A 70 -10.12 7.18 28.01
C ASP A 70 -11.41 6.42 28.33
N SER A 71 -11.52 5.18 27.84
CA SER A 71 -12.19 4.10 28.61
C SER A 71 -11.16 3.01 28.89
N LYS A 72 -10.78 2.95 30.17
CA LYS A 72 -9.74 2.14 30.81
C LYS A 72 -10.04 0.64 30.73
N ASP A 73 -9.06 -0.18 30.32
CA ASP A 73 -8.41 -1.15 31.24
C ASP A 73 -7.41 -2.14 30.58
N ASP A 74 -7.32 -2.28 29.26
CA ASP A 74 -6.55 -3.42 28.70
C ASP A 74 -5.14 -3.14 28.13
N GLN A 75 -4.59 -1.92 28.26
CA GLN A 75 -3.34 -1.56 27.54
C GLN A 75 -2.03 -1.60 28.35
N LYS A 76 -2.05 -2.07 29.60
CA LYS A 76 -0.84 -2.07 30.44
C LYS A 76 0.25 -3.07 30.02
N GLU A 77 -0.03 -4.04 29.16
CA GLU A 77 0.97 -5.02 28.72
C GLU A 77 1.65 -4.72 27.37
N ILE A 78 1.24 -3.67 26.63
CA ILE A 78 1.81 -3.38 25.29
C ILE A 78 2.80 -2.19 25.33
N ARG A 79 3.03 -1.59 26.50
CA ARG A 79 3.84 -0.38 26.63
C ARG A 79 5.33 -0.63 26.85
N ASP A 80 5.72 -1.76 27.43
CA ASP A 80 7.15 -1.99 27.73
C ASP A 80 7.98 -2.54 26.54
N GLU A 81 7.35 -2.99 25.45
CA GLU A 81 8.09 -3.48 24.27
C GLU A 81 8.38 -2.40 23.21
N ARG A 82 7.89 -1.16 23.36
CA ARG A 82 8.09 -0.08 22.37
C ARG A 82 9.04 1.04 22.78
N GLU A 83 9.58 1.01 24.00
CA GLU A 83 10.54 2.03 24.46
C GLU A 83 12.01 1.65 24.19
N ASN A 84 12.28 0.60 23.40
CA ASN A 84 13.64 0.20 22.99
C ASN A 84 13.85 0.20 21.45
N GLU A 85 13.18 1.09 20.71
CA GLU A 85 13.62 1.45 19.36
C GLU A 85 14.37 2.79 19.44
N ASP A 86 15.69 2.67 19.30
CA ASP A 86 16.67 3.75 19.13
C ASP A 86 16.17 4.79 18.11
N ASP A 87 15.77 5.95 18.62
CA ASP A 87 15.21 7.10 17.87
C ASP A 87 16.32 7.97 17.25
N SER A 88 17.31 7.32 16.64
CA SER A 88 18.41 7.97 15.89
C SER A 88 18.23 7.84 14.38
N LEU A 89 16.98 7.81 13.90
CA LEU A 89 16.68 7.95 12.48
C LEU A 89 16.82 9.43 12.08
N GLU A 90 18.04 9.77 11.66
CA GLU A 90 18.33 10.99 10.90
C GLU A 90 17.30 11.14 9.76
N ASP A 91 16.67 12.31 9.67
CA ASP A 91 15.79 12.71 8.58
C ASP A 91 16.55 12.58 7.24
N PRO A 92 16.18 11.64 6.34
CA PRO A 92 16.96 11.35 5.12
C PRO A 92 16.99 12.51 4.11
N LEU A 93 16.31 13.62 4.37
CA LEU A 93 16.28 14.78 3.49
C LEU A 93 17.51 15.69 3.56
N GLN A 94 18.46 15.45 4.47
CA GLN A 94 19.59 16.38 4.70
C GLN A 94 20.84 16.18 3.83
N THR A 95 20.86 15.18 2.94
CA THR A 95 21.95 14.97 1.97
C THR A 95 21.44 14.86 0.54
N LEU A 96 20.74 15.90 0.08
CA LEU A 96 20.57 16.10 -1.36
C LEU A 96 21.90 16.59 -1.96
N GLU A 97 22.81 15.67 -2.27
CA GLU A 97 23.90 15.94 -3.20
C GLU A 97 23.28 16.33 -4.55
N SER A 98 23.37 17.61 -4.91
CA SER A 98 22.98 18.08 -6.23
C SER A 98 23.88 17.42 -7.27
N PHE A 99 23.33 16.46 -8.02
CA PHE A 99 24.03 15.78 -9.09
C PHE A 99 23.93 16.63 -10.37
N GLU A 100 25.04 17.26 -10.78
CA GLU A 100 25.10 18.02 -12.03
C GLU A 100 25.18 17.04 -13.21
N ILE A 101 24.13 17.02 -14.04
CA ILE A 101 24.04 16.16 -15.22
C ILE A 101 24.66 16.92 -16.39
N ASN A 102 25.87 16.52 -16.80
CA ASN A 102 26.57 17.13 -17.94
C ASN A 102 26.49 16.26 -19.21
N ASP A 103 26.28 14.94 -19.09
CA ASP A 103 26.17 13.98 -20.20
C ASP A 103 25.06 12.92 -19.96
N PRO A 104 24.46 12.29 -20.99
CA PRO A 104 23.43 11.25 -20.83
C PRO A 104 23.91 10.03 -20.03
N SER A 105 25.21 9.72 -20.08
CA SER A 105 25.81 8.60 -19.34
C SER A 105 25.83 8.80 -17.82
N ASP A 106 25.77 10.05 -17.36
CA ASP A 106 25.76 10.34 -15.92
C ASP A 106 24.37 10.08 -15.31
N VAL A 107 23.31 10.17 -16.12
CA VAL A 107 21.96 9.74 -15.74
C VAL A 107 21.91 8.23 -15.48
N GLU A 108 22.55 7.43 -16.33
CA GLU A 108 22.61 5.97 -16.15
C GLU A 108 23.33 5.59 -14.85
N LYS A 109 24.47 6.23 -14.55
CA LYS A 109 25.20 6.01 -13.29
C LYS A 109 24.37 6.41 -12.08
N PHE A 110 23.63 7.52 -12.17
CA PHE A 110 22.74 7.95 -11.11
C PHE A 110 21.60 6.95 -10.87
N LEU A 111 20.96 6.45 -11.92
CA LEU A 111 19.94 5.40 -11.83
C LEU A 111 20.49 4.13 -11.19
N GLN A 112 21.70 3.71 -11.56
CA GLN A 112 22.37 2.57 -10.94
C GLN A 112 22.58 2.79 -9.43
N LYS A 113 23.05 3.97 -9.03
CA LYS A 113 23.24 4.32 -7.61
C LYS A 113 21.92 4.24 -6.83
N ILE A 114 20.82 4.73 -7.39
CA ILE A 114 19.48 4.62 -6.78
C ILE A 114 19.06 3.16 -6.64
N GLU A 115 19.25 2.35 -7.69
CA GLU A 115 18.90 0.92 -7.65
C GLU A 115 19.70 0.17 -6.58
N GLU A 116 21.00 0.45 -6.46
CA GLU A 116 21.85 -0.13 -5.42
C GLU A 116 21.43 0.28 -4.01
N GLU A 117 21.16 1.57 -3.78
CA GLU A 117 20.67 2.06 -2.48
C GLU A 117 19.33 1.43 -2.12
N ARG A 118 18.42 1.32 -3.08
CA ARG A 118 17.13 0.65 -2.91
C ARG A 118 17.30 -0.82 -2.55
N ASP A 119 18.20 -1.54 -3.21
CA ASP A 119 18.47 -2.95 -2.91
C ASP A 119 19.10 -3.12 -1.52
N LYS A 120 20.00 -2.22 -1.10
CA LYS A 120 20.54 -2.19 0.28
C LYS A 120 19.43 -2.01 1.32
N ILE A 121 18.54 -1.03 1.11
CA ILE A 121 17.38 -0.79 2.00
C ILE A 121 16.48 -2.02 2.03
N ARG A 122 16.20 -2.62 0.88
CA ARG A 122 15.38 -3.82 0.78
C ARG A 122 15.99 -4.99 1.54
N GLU A 123 17.29 -5.23 1.44
CA GLU A 123 17.98 -6.29 2.18
C GLU A 123 17.98 -6.03 3.69
N ALA A 124 18.21 -4.78 4.11
CA ALA A 124 18.11 -4.37 5.51
C ALA A 124 16.70 -4.63 6.06
N ASN A 125 15.66 -4.24 5.32
CA ASN A 125 14.27 -4.47 5.71
C ASN A 125 13.88 -5.95 5.67
N ALA A 126 14.39 -6.73 4.71
CA ALA A 126 14.18 -8.18 4.67
C ALA A 126 14.73 -8.87 5.92
N LYS A 127 15.91 -8.43 6.41
CA LYS A 127 16.49 -8.89 7.67
C LYS A 127 15.66 -8.42 8.87
N LYS A 128 15.30 -7.13 8.93
CA LYS A 128 14.48 -6.52 10.01
C LYS A 128 13.15 -7.25 10.20
N TYR A 129 12.46 -7.58 9.11
CA TYR A 129 11.15 -8.22 9.16
C TYR A 129 11.18 -9.75 8.99
N HIS A 130 12.37 -10.35 8.89
CA HIS A 130 12.57 -11.79 8.64
C HIS A 130 11.77 -12.32 7.42
N ILE A 131 11.76 -11.55 6.33
CA ILE A 131 11.03 -11.89 5.10
C ILE A 131 11.99 -12.51 4.09
N ALA A 132 11.75 -13.76 3.72
CA ALA A 132 12.48 -14.45 2.67
C ALA A 132 12.04 -13.99 1.25
N LYS A 133 12.74 -14.46 0.21
CA LYS A 133 12.35 -14.18 -1.19
C LYS A 133 11.06 -14.89 -1.61
N ASN A 134 10.82 -16.08 -1.06
CA ASN A 134 9.68 -16.94 -1.37
C ASN A 134 9.18 -17.63 -0.09
N GLU A 135 7.95 -18.12 -0.10
CA GLU A 135 7.38 -18.90 1.02
C GLU A 135 7.98 -20.31 1.03
N SER A 136 8.21 -20.87 -0.16
CA SER A 136 8.94 -22.11 -0.31
C SER A 136 10.45 -21.87 -0.40
N LYS A 137 11.25 -22.78 0.17
CA LYS A 137 12.72 -22.74 0.05
C LYS A 137 13.18 -22.97 -1.40
N LYS A 138 12.43 -23.79 -2.15
CA LYS A 138 12.70 -24.14 -3.55
C LYS A 138 11.38 -24.08 -4.32
N PRO A 139 11.08 -22.95 -4.99
CA PRO A 139 9.86 -22.83 -5.77
C PRO A 139 9.93 -23.77 -6.97
N GLY A 140 8.78 -24.35 -7.32
CA GLY A 140 8.68 -25.33 -8.39
C GLY A 140 7.24 -25.72 -8.63
N LEU A 141 6.96 -26.32 -9.79
CA LEU A 141 5.61 -26.54 -10.28
C LEU A 141 4.68 -27.18 -9.23
N ILE A 142 5.08 -28.32 -8.66
CA ILE A 142 4.23 -29.06 -7.71
C ILE A 142 4.10 -28.32 -6.37
N VAL A 143 5.22 -27.83 -5.83
CA VAL A 143 5.26 -27.20 -4.49
C VAL A 143 4.44 -25.91 -4.50
N SER A 144 4.66 -25.06 -5.50
CA SER A 144 4.04 -23.75 -5.59
C SER A 144 2.55 -23.86 -6.01
N THR A 145 2.17 -24.83 -6.85
CA THR A 145 0.75 -25.09 -7.15
C THR A 145 0.01 -25.59 -5.92
N LYS A 146 0.60 -26.54 -5.19
CA LYS A 146 0.04 -27.03 -3.91
C LYS A 146 -0.12 -25.90 -2.91
N LEU A 147 0.86 -25.01 -2.83
CA LEU A 147 0.79 -23.83 -1.97
C LEU A 147 -0.35 -22.90 -2.37
N MET A 148 -0.52 -22.65 -3.67
CA MET A 148 -1.58 -21.79 -4.18
C MET A 148 -2.97 -22.37 -3.90
N LEU A 149 -3.13 -23.69 -4.07
CA LEU A 149 -4.33 -24.44 -3.73
C LEU A 149 -4.63 -24.47 -2.23
N LYS A 150 -3.61 -24.67 -1.39
CA LYS A 150 -3.76 -24.66 0.08
C LYS A 150 -4.31 -23.33 0.61
N ASP A 151 -3.92 -22.26 -0.06
CA ASP A 151 -4.17 -20.87 0.36
C ASP A 151 -5.08 -20.13 -0.63
N TRP A 152 -5.96 -20.87 -1.33
CA TRP A 152 -6.83 -20.32 -2.36
C TRP A 152 -7.88 -19.33 -1.85
N LEU A 153 -8.13 -19.28 -0.53
CA LEU A 153 -9.02 -18.32 0.14
C LEU A 153 -8.28 -17.37 1.09
N THR A 154 -6.94 -17.43 1.18
CA THR A 154 -6.18 -16.56 2.07
C THR A 154 -5.64 -15.35 1.32
N VAL A 155 -5.85 -14.17 1.91
CA VAL A 155 -5.57 -12.86 1.28
C VAL A 155 -4.62 -12.02 2.13
N ASP A 156 -4.49 -12.34 3.42
CA ASP A 156 -3.76 -11.57 4.43
C ASP A 156 -2.25 -11.88 4.49
N LYS A 157 -1.72 -12.58 3.48
CA LYS A 157 -0.29 -12.95 3.38
C LYS A 157 0.33 -12.54 2.06
N ARG A 158 1.66 -12.58 1.99
CA ARG A 158 2.45 -12.36 0.76
C ARG A 158 2.59 -13.66 -0.04
N MET A 159 2.90 -13.52 -1.33
CA MET A 159 3.37 -14.63 -2.16
C MET A 159 4.56 -14.17 -3.00
N GLY A 160 5.69 -14.86 -2.85
CA GLY A 160 6.93 -14.51 -3.51
C GLY A 160 6.86 -14.75 -5.02
N THR A 161 7.73 -14.07 -5.76
CA THR A 161 7.71 -14.09 -7.24
C THR A 161 7.86 -15.50 -7.80
N GLY A 162 8.74 -16.33 -7.24
CA GLY A 162 8.97 -17.70 -7.72
C GLY A 162 7.75 -18.59 -7.48
N ASP A 163 7.17 -18.53 -6.29
CA ASP A 163 5.97 -19.29 -5.97
C ASP A 163 4.75 -18.85 -6.79
N PHE A 164 4.63 -17.55 -7.07
CA PHE A 164 3.58 -17.03 -7.94
C PHE A 164 3.63 -17.63 -9.33
N TRP A 165 4.76 -17.50 -10.05
CA TRP A 165 4.82 -17.94 -11.44
C TRP A 165 4.68 -19.45 -11.61
N TRP A 166 5.33 -20.24 -10.76
CA TRP A 166 5.19 -21.70 -10.81
C TRP A 166 3.80 -22.17 -10.41
N GLY A 167 3.19 -21.54 -9.39
CA GLY A 167 1.82 -21.86 -8.99
C GLY A 167 0.78 -21.45 -10.04
N TYR A 168 0.94 -20.27 -10.65
CA TYR A 168 0.07 -19.78 -11.71
C TYR A 168 0.16 -20.69 -12.94
N LEU A 169 1.37 -21.01 -13.41
CA LEU A 169 1.58 -21.97 -14.50
C LEU A 169 0.94 -23.33 -14.18
N GLY A 170 1.15 -23.84 -12.96
CA GLY A 170 0.60 -25.12 -12.57
C GLY A 170 -0.93 -25.14 -12.46
N MET A 171 -1.60 -24.02 -12.20
CA MET A 171 -3.07 -23.95 -12.29
C MET A 171 -3.61 -24.02 -13.71
N TYR A 172 -2.90 -23.45 -14.70
CA TYR A 172 -3.28 -23.63 -16.11
C TYR A 172 -3.08 -25.08 -16.53
N LEU A 173 -1.97 -25.71 -16.14
CA LEU A 173 -1.75 -27.13 -16.40
C LEU A 173 -2.80 -28.02 -15.70
N LEU A 174 -3.16 -27.70 -14.45
CA LEU A 174 -4.24 -28.39 -13.74
C LEU A 174 -5.58 -28.23 -14.46
N THR A 175 -5.86 -27.05 -15.04
CA THR A 175 -7.07 -26.81 -15.83
C THR A 175 -7.11 -27.67 -17.09
N ILE A 176 -5.97 -27.86 -17.76
CA ILE A 176 -5.87 -28.78 -18.90
C ILE A 176 -6.19 -30.20 -18.44
N ILE A 177 -5.60 -30.68 -17.34
CA ILE A 177 -5.87 -32.03 -16.80
C ILE A 177 -7.35 -32.20 -16.46
N VAL A 178 -7.96 -31.23 -15.78
CA VAL A 178 -9.38 -31.28 -15.43
C VAL A 178 -10.28 -31.23 -16.65
N SER A 179 -9.91 -30.49 -17.70
CA SER A 179 -10.67 -30.48 -18.96
C SER A 179 -10.70 -31.84 -19.65
N VAL A 180 -9.59 -32.59 -19.61
CA VAL A 180 -9.51 -33.95 -20.16
C VAL A 180 -10.39 -34.91 -19.35
N ILE A 181 -10.32 -34.85 -18.02
CA ILE A 181 -11.16 -35.67 -17.13
C ILE A 181 -12.64 -35.34 -17.34
N MET A 182 -12.99 -34.06 -17.42
CA MET A 182 -14.35 -33.59 -17.70
C MET A 182 -14.85 -34.12 -19.04
N GLY A 183 -14.04 -34.06 -20.10
CA GLY A 183 -14.38 -34.62 -21.41
C GLY A 183 -14.68 -36.11 -21.37
N ALA A 184 -13.88 -36.90 -20.64
CA ALA A 184 -14.11 -38.33 -20.45
C ALA A 184 -15.42 -38.61 -19.69
N VAL A 185 -15.72 -37.84 -18.64
CA VAL A 185 -16.98 -37.95 -17.88
C VAL A 185 -18.19 -37.63 -18.78
N LEU A 186 -18.09 -36.57 -19.58
CA LEU A 186 -19.16 -36.18 -20.50
C LEU A 186 -19.40 -37.21 -21.62
N ALA A 187 -18.34 -37.83 -22.14
CA ALA A 187 -18.46 -38.95 -23.08
C ALA A 187 -19.20 -40.14 -22.44
N GLY A 188 -18.93 -40.43 -21.16
CA GLY A 188 -19.67 -41.41 -20.37
C GLY A 188 -21.15 -41.06 -20.26
N ILE A 189 -21.48 -39.82 -19.89
CA ILE A 189 -22.87 -39.34 -19.79
C ILE A 189 -23.57 -39.41 -21.16
N TYR A 190 -22.89 -39.07 -22.24
CA TYR A 190 -23.45 -39.11 -23.60
C TYR A 190 -23.96 -40.51 -23.99
N MET A 191 -23.25 -41.57 -23.58
CA MET A 191 -23.66 -42.95 -23.89
C MET A 191 -24.99 -43.35 -23.22
N TYR A 192 -25.28 -42.85 -22.02
CA TYR A 192 -26.48 -43.25 -21.26
C TYR A 192 -27.60 -42.20 -21.29
N TYR A 193 -27.25 -40.91 -21.29
CA TYR A 193 -28.17 -39.77 -21.13
C TYR A 193 -27.75 -38.59 -22.04
N PRO A 194 -27.85 -38.71 -23.37
CA PRO A 194 -27.34 -37.72 -24.32
C PRO A 194 -27.97 -36.32 -24.15
N LYS A 195 -29.23 -36.25 -23.69
CA LYS A 195 -29.94 -34.98 -23.45
C LYS A 195 -29.39 -34.19 -22.25
N MET A 196 -28.67 -34.84 -21.34
CA MET A 196 -28.15 -34.22 -20.10
C MET A 196 -26.72 -33.69 -20.24
N VAL A 197 -26.03 -33.98 -21.34
CA VAL A 197 -24.60 -33.64 -21.53
C VAL A 197 -24.36 -32.14 -21.46
N GLY A 198 -25.23 -31.34 -22.09
CA GLY A 198 -25.11 -29.87 -22.06
C GLY A 198 -25.19 -29.32 -20.63
N THR A 199 -26.25 -29.69 -19.91
CA THR A 199 -26.43 -29.28 -18.50
C THR A 199 -25.28 -29.74 -17.61
N ALA A 200 -24.78 -30.97 -17.81
CA ALA A 200 -23.66 -31.49 -17.05
C ALA A 200 -22.37 -30.71 -17.33
N PHE A 201 -22.09 -30.39 -18.59
CA PHE A 201 -20.95 -29.55 -18.97
C PHE A 201 -21.04 -28.17 -18.32
N ASP A 202 -22.19 -27.50 -18.42
CA ASP A 202 -22.37 -26.15 -17.88
C ASP A 202 -22.13 -26.10 -16.38
N VAL A 203 -22.67 -27.07 -15.63
CA VAL A 203 -22.47 -27.15 -14.18
C VAL A 203 -21.01 -27.41 -13.84
N MET A 204 -20.37 -28.41 -14.46
CA MET A 204 -18.98 -28.77 -14.20
C MET A 204 -18.02 -27.62 -14.54
N PHE A 205 -18.25 -26.98 -15.70
CA PHE A 205 -17.46 -25.85 -16.15
C PHE A 205 -17.64 -24.65 -15.23
N THR A 206 -18.87 -24.31 -14.85
CA THR A 206 -19.15 -23.17 -13.97
C THR A 206 -18.48 -23.34 -12.60
N VAL A 207 -18.60 -24.52 -11.99
CA VAL A 207 -17.95 -24.83 -10.71
C VAL A 207 -16.42 -24.70 -10.82
N TRP A 208 -15.83 -25.25 -11.90
CA TRP A 208 -14.40 -25.14 -12.14
C TRP A 208 -13.95 -23.70 -12.34
N MET A 209 -14.69 -22.92 -13.13
CA MET A 209 -14.37 -21.51 -13.41
C MET A 209 -14.44 -20.64 -12.15
N ILE A 210 -15.44 -20.83 -11.29
CA ILE A 210 -15.52 -20.12 -10.00
C ILE A 210 -14.30 -20.44 -9.14
N PHE A 211 -13.97 -21.72 -9.01
CA PHE A 211 -12.80 -22.17 -8.24
C PHE A 211 -11.49 -21.60 -8.79
N PHE A 212 -11.28 -21.69 -10.11
CA PHE A 212 -10.10 -21.15 -10.79
C PHE A 212 -10.00 -19.63 -10.62
N PHE A 213 -11.11 -18.93 -10.79
CA PHE A 213 -11.15 -17.47 -10.70
C PHE A 213 -10.83 -16.98 -9.28
N ILE A 214 -11.44 -17.58 -8.26
CA ILE A 214 -11.13 -17.27 -6.85
C ILE A 214 -9.66 -17.54 -6.55
N THR A 215 -9.16 -18.72 -6.93
CA THR A 215 -7.77 -19.12 -6.65
C THR A 215 -6.75 -18.18 -7.32
N THR A 216 -7.01 -17.78 -8.56
CA THR A 216 -6.11 -16.85 -9.28
C THR A 216 -6.20 -15.43 -8.74
N ILE A 217 -7.41 -14.94 -8.39
CA ILE A 217 -7.59 -13.64 -7.75
C ILE A 217 -6.85 -13.57 -6.42
N THR A 218 -7.01 -14.56 -5.55
CA THR A 218 -6.32 -14.56 -4.25
C THR A 218 -4.81 -14.65 -4.43
N ALA A 219 -4.31 -15.37 -5.43
CA ALA A 219 -2.91 -15.38 -5.79
C ALA A 219 -2.40 -14.00 -6.24
N PHE A 220 -3.12 -13.30 -7.10
CA PHE A 220 -2.77 -11.93 -7.52
C PHE A 220 -2.79 -10.95 -6.37
N ILE A 221 -3.78 -11.01 -5.47
CA ILE A 221 -3.82 -10.12 -4.31
C ILE A 221 -2.60 -10.35 -3.40
N ARG A 222 -2.28 -11.62 -3.09
CA ARG A 222 -1.09 -11.95 -2.30
C ARG A 222 0.21 -11.50 -2.98
N ARG A 223 0.24 -11.54 -4.30
CA ARG A 223 1.36 -11.04 -5.11
C ARG A 223 1.45 -9.51 -5.07
N PHE A 224 0.34 -8.80 -5.15
CA PHE A 224 0.29 -7.35 -5.00
C PHE A 224 0.70 -6.91 -3.61
N HIS A 225 0.33 -7.64 -2.56
CA HIS A 225 0.84 -7.40 -1.20
C HIS A 225 2.36 -7.59 -1.10
N ASP A 226 2.95 -8.53 -1.86
CA ASP A 226 4.40 -8.73 -1.91
C ASP A 226 5.15 -7.60 -2.62
N SER A 227 4.52 -6.98 -3.63
CA SER A 227 5.01 -5.76 -4.29
C SER A 227 4.46 -4.47 -3.65
N GLU A 228 3.83 -4.55 -2.47
CA GLU A 228 3.22 -3.41 -1.74
C GLU A 228 2.30 -2.53 -2.58
N LEU A 229 1.69 -3.12 -3.61
CA LEU A 229 0.66 -2.50 -4.43
C LEU A 229 -0.68 -2.54 -3.69
N PRO A 230 -1.52 -1.52 -3.86
CA PRO A 230 -2.81 -1.48 -3.21
C PRO A 230 -3.74 -2.57 -3.77
N MET A 231 -4.45 -3.26 -2.87
CA MET A 231 -5.31 -4.40 -3.20
C MET A 231 -6.38 -4.07 -4.24
N PHE A 232 -6.87 -2.83 -4.30
CA PHE A 232 -7.91 -2.41 -5.25
C PHE A 232 -7.49 -2.58 -6.72
N MET A 233 -6.19 -2.67 -7.03
CA MET A 233 -5.72 -2.93 -8.40
C MET A 233 -6.23 -4.25 -8.97
N ILE A 234 -6.70 -5.19 -8.14
CA ILE A 234 -7.33 -6.42 -8.61
C ILE A 234 -8.62 -6.17 -9.39
N VAL A 235 -9.28 -5.02 -9.19
CA VAL A 235 -10.51 -4.67 -9.91
C VAL A 235 -10.29 -4.62 -11.42
N PHE A 236 -9.10 -4.26 -11.89
CA PHE A 236 -8.79 -4.27 -13.32
C PHE A 236 -8.90 -5.65 -13.95
N ARG A 237 -8.75 -6.74 -13.18
CA ARG A 237 -8.87 -8.12 -13.67
C ARG A 237 -10.26 -8.45 -14.24
N PHE A 238 -11.30 -7.73 -13.83
CA PHE A 238 -12.65 -7.93 -14.36
C PHE A 238 -12.83 -7.43 -15.80
N ILE A 239 -11.84 -6.71 -16.34
CA ILE A 239 -11.80 -6.36 -17.76
C ILE A 239 -11.35 -7.60 -18.55
N PRO A 240 -12.19 -8.15 -19.44
CA PRO A 240 -11.82 -9.34 -20.21
C PRO A 240 -10.53 -9.13 -21.00
N VAL A 241 -9.64 -10.13 -20.96
CA VAL A 241 -8.32 -10.16 -21.65
C VAL A 241 -7.34 -9.09 -21.16
N ALA A 242 -7.66 -7.80 -21.33
CA ALA A 242 -6.77 -6.69 -20.97
C ALA A 242 -6.50 -6.61 -19.47
N GLY A 243 -7.49 -6.92 -18.63
CA GLY A 243 -7.37 -6.90 -17.18
C GLY A 243 -6.38 -7.93 -16.65
N GLU A 244 -6.38 -9.13 -17.23
CA GLU A 244 -5.44 -10.19 -16.88
C GLU A 244 -4.01 -9.81 -17.25
N LEU A 245 -3.79 -9.30 -18.48
CA LEU A 245 -2.49 -8.83 -18.93
C LEU A 245 -1.96 -7.69 -18.05
N PHE A 246 -2.83 -6.75 -17.67
CA PHE A 246 -2.50 -5.67 -16.75
C PHE A 246 -2.03 -6.23 -15.39
N CYS A 247 -2.79 -7.13 -14.77
CA CYS A 247 -2.39 -7.73 -13.49
C CYS A 247 -1.09 -8.54 -13.62
N LEU A 248 -0.88 -9.26 -14.71
CA LEU A 248 0.35 -10.00 -14.99
C LEU A 248 1.57 -9.07 -15.13
N PHE A 249 1.40 -7.94 -15.82
CA PHE A 249 2.43 -6.92 -15.93
C PHE A 249 2.88 -6.42 -14.57
N PHE A 250 1.93 -6.07 -13.70
CA PHE A 250 2.26 -5.64 -12.33
C PHE A 250 2.82 -6.78 -11.47
N ALA A 251 2.41 -8.04 -11.70
CA ALA A 251 2.95 -9.19 -10.99
C ALA A 251 4.44 -9.48 -11.30
N MET A 252 4.97 -8.96 -12.42
CA MET A 252 6.40 -9.04 -12.75
C MET A 252 7.28 -8.13 -11.88
N ARG A 253 6.71 -7.10 -11.22
CA ARG A 253 7.49 -6.17 -10.38
C ARG A 253 8.27 -6.91 -9.28
N PRO A 254 9.47 -6.46 -8.89
CA PRO A 254 10.18 -7.10 -7.79
C PRO A 254 9.40 -6.99 -6.47
N GLN A 255 9.76 -7.85 -5.52
CA GLN A 255 9.28 -7.78 -4.15
C GLN A 255 9.74 -6.46 -3.49
N MET A 256 8.85 -5.80 -2.75
CA MET A 256 9.15 -4.58 -1.99
C MET A 256 8.87 -4.81 -0.52
N ILE A 257 9.76 -4.32 0.35
CA ILE A 257 9.66 -4.50 1.80
C ILE A 257 9.97 -3.15 2.44
N SER A 258 8.93 -2.34 2.69
CA SER A 258 9.06 -1.04 3.36
C SER A 258 8.61 -1.09 4.82
N ASN A 259 7.39 -1.59 5.07
CA ASN A 259 6.70 -1.42 6.35
C ASN A 259 6.32 -2.73 7.06
N GLY A 260 6.78 -3.88 6.57
CA GLY A 260 6.55 -5.20 7.21
C GLY A 260 5.08 -5.60 7.40
N ARG A 261 4.12 -4.88 6.78
CA ARG A 261 2.67 -5.01 7.05
C ARG A 261 2.12 -6.42 6.81
N TYR A 262 2.68 -7.12 5.82
CA TYR A 262 2.33 -8.48 5.44
C TYR A 262 3.59 -9.36 5.54
N THR A 263 3.43 -10.64 5.87
CA THR A 263 4.50 -11.65 5.83
C THR A 263 4.01 -12.89 5.07
N PHE A 264 4.82 -13.95 4.97
CA PHE A 264 4.36 -15.21 4.39
C PHE A 264 3.43 -16.01 5.32
N GLU A 265 3.32 -15.61 6.59
CA GLU A 265 2.36 -16.19 7.52
C GLU A 265 1.07 -15.36 7.56
N SER A 266 -0.08 -16.04 7.49
CA SER A 266 -1.38 -15.39 7.70
C SER A 266 -1.48 -14.86 9.14
N LYS A 267 -2.12 -13.70 9.33
CA LYS A 267 -2.39 -13.08 10.64
C LYS A 267 -3.16 -14.02 11.57
N SER A 268 -4.10 -14.78 11.03
CA SER A 268 -4.90 -15.77 11.80
C SER A 268 -4.01 -16.86 12.44
N LYS A 269 -3.07 -17.43 11.69
CA LYS A 269 -2.12 -18.43 12.21
C LYS A 269 -1.14 -17.83 13.21
N ARG A 270 -0.67 -16.61 12.96
CA ARG A 270 0.20 -15.89 13.89
C ARG A 270 -0.48 -15.70 15.26
N LYS A 271 -1.74 -15.24 15.27
CA LYS A 271 -2.54 -15.05 16.51
C LYS A 271 -2.77 -16.36 17.29
N LYS A 272 -2.81 -17.51 16.61
CA LYS A 272 -2.96 -18.83 17.23
C LYS A 272 -1.67 -19.38 17.86
N ARG A 273 -0.48 -18.93 17.41
CA ARG A 273 0.82 -19.37 17.97
C ARG A 273 1.22 -18.56 19.21
N THR A 274 0.70 -17.35 19.33
CA THR A 274 0.95 -16.44 20.46
C THR A 274 -0.03 -16.63 21.62
N LYS A 275 -0.97 -17.57 21.51
CA LYS A 275 -1.87 -18.00 22.58
C LYS A 275 -1.53 -19.42 22.96
#